data_AF-A0A182HVU1-F1
#
_entry.id   AF-A0A182HVU1-F1
#
_cell.length_a   1.000
_cell.length_b   1.000
_cell.length_c   1.000
_cell.angle_alpha   90.00
_cell.angle_beta   90.00
_cell.angle_gamma   90.00
#
_symmetry.space_group_name_H-M   'P 1'
#
loop_
_entity.id
_entity.type
_entity.pdbx_description
1 polymer ?
#
loop_
_entity_poly.entity_id
_entity_poly.type
_entity_poly.pdbx_seq_one_letter_code
_entity_poly.pdbx_strand_id
1 'polypeptide(L)'
;MSHNHYYRIIVVGALLQLIALVSPSGAVRYVPKWKKQACELPTPQNEYSHYVCDDNGDVKCLPGWTGDLCDVPICKKGCDPLQGYCKRPGECRCKLGFYGENCNRCIPLPGCQHGGCQVSFECVCHKGWDGIFCSEPICRSDCHPSRGYCEAPGECRCRLGWAGPTCRDCQVLPGCMHGTCTKPLECKCLPGWTGILCQTPICAANCSREHGYCRRPGECRCKVGWMGQECNKCHPYPGCVNGDCRRPWECNCKPGWGGMLCDEELNYCEQNPDTCQNGGKCKSVIKDDGHYRCECPSGYKGRNCEILPPSMMTSTTSSSTTEQPSTTMMADVSSELSTIGLENLETYRNSSSTGEDYLTDEYSSEDLDNEA
;
A
#
# COMPACT_ATOMS: atom_id res chain seq x y z
N MET A 1 41.34 21.46 50.36
CA MET A 1 40.78 22.59 51.15
C MET A 1 39.79 21.95 52.13
N SER A 2 40.24 21.56 53.33
CA SER A 2 40.14 22.31 54.62
C SER A 2 38.69 22.38 55.13
N HIS A 3 38.25 21.99 56.33
CA HIS A 3 38.75 21.55 57.66
C HIS A 3 37.63 20.65 58.25
N ASN A 4 37.79 19.52 58.98
CA ASN A 4 38.39 19.17 60.28
C ASN A 4 37.79 19.84 61.54
N HIS A 5 37.16 19.04 62.43
CA HIS A 5 36.99 19.18 63.91
C HIS A 5 36.10 17.98 64.38
N TYR A 6 36.57 16.85 64.93
CA TYR A 6 37.24 16.48 66.19
C TYR A 6 36.45 16.69 67.52
N TYR A 7 35.98 15.55 68.10
CA TYR A 7 35.99 15.10 69.52
C TYR A 7 35.08 15.75 70.60
N ARG A 8 34.29 14.95 71.34
CA ARG A 8 34.68 14.29 72.62
C ARG A 8 33.53 13.51 73.31
N ILE A 9 33.87 12.29 73.71
CA ILE A 9 33.21 11.44 74.73
C ILE A 9 33.64 11.93 76.11
N ILE A 10 32.71 12.07 77.07
CA ILE A 10 33.02 12.06 78.51
C ILE A 10 31.96 11.23 79.26
N VAL A 11 32.47 10.16 79.87
CA VAL A 11 31.86 9.31 80.89
C VAL A 11 31.86 10.06 82.21
N VAL A 12 30.75 10.05 82.95
CA VAL A 12 30.74 10.34 84.39
C VAL A 12 30.00 9.22 85.10
N GLY A 13 30.76 8.42 85.85
CA GLY A 13 30.26 7.40 86.75
C GLY A 13 30.08 7.92 88.17
N ALA A 14 29.09 7.30 88.82
CA ALA A 14 28.99 6.93 90.24
C ALA A 14 29.20 7.99 91.33
N LEU A 15 28.18 8.16 92.20
CA LEU A 15 28.29 7.95 93.66
C LEU A 15 26.94 8.17 94.38
N LEU A 16 26.61 7.22 95.27
CA LEU A 16 25.78 7.32 96.51
C LEU A 16 24.26 7.51 96.28
N GLN A 17 23.33 6.89 97.00
CA GLN A 17 23.37 6.06 98.20
C GLN A 17 22.03 5.34 98.35
N LEU A 18 22.08 4.21 99.08
CA LEU A 18 20.99 3.45 99.70
C LEU A 18 19.72 4.28 99.99
N ILE A 19 18.59 3.91 99.37
CA ILE A 19 17.25 4.23 99.88
C ILE A 19 16.52 2.93 100.12
N ALA A 20 15.99 2.86 101.33
CA ALA A 20 15.45 1.70 102.00
C ALA A 20 14.29 1.02 101.26
N LEU A 21 14.19 -0.28 101.48
CA LEU A 21 12.99 -1.09 101.30
C LEU A 21 11.86 -0.48 102.15
N VAL A 22 11.06 0.40 101.55
CA VAL A 22 9.73 0.73 102.03
C VAL A 22 8.77 0.05 101.08
N SER A 23 8.31 -1.14 101.46
CA SER A 23 7.11 -1.75 100.88
C SER A 23 5.97 -0.76 101.02
N PRO A 24 5.37 -0.24 99.93
CA PRO A 24 4.11 0.46 100.05
C PRO A 24 3.03 -0.61 100.22
N SER A 25 2.75 -0.93 101.47
CA SER A 25 1.51 -1.59 101.87
C SER A 25 0.35 -0.79 101.28
N GLY A 26 -0.36 -1.40 100.32
CA GLY A 26 -1.68 -0.97 99.89
C GLY A 26 -1.77 0.44 99.30
N ALA A 27 -1.18 0.68 98.13
CA ALA A 27 -1.68 1.75 97.27
C ALA A 27 -3.11 1.35 96.84
N VAL A 28 -4.12 1.89 97.53
CA VAL A 28 -5.52 1.82 97.08
C VAL A 28 -5.54 2.48 95.70
N ARG A 29 -5.61 1.66 94.64
CA ARG A 29 -5.76 2.16 93.27
C ARG A 29 -7.01 3.02 93.24
N TYR A 30 -6.86 4.27 92.83
CA TYR A 30 -7.99 5.17 92.64
C TYR A 30 -8.77 4.72 91.41
N VAL A 31 -9.90 4.07 91.64
CA VAL A 31 -10.81 3.59 90.59
C VAL A 31 -11.97 4.60 90.49
N PRO A 32 -12.19 5.22 89.33
CA PRO A 32 -13.25 6.21 89.14
C PRO A 32 -14.63 5.66 89.54
N LYS A 33 -15.46 6.50 90.16
CA LYS A 33 -16.77 6.09 90.69
C LYS A 33 -17.67 5.37 89.67
N TRP A 34 -17.63 5.78 88.40
CA TRP A 34 -18.41 5.15 87.32
C TRP A 34 -17.92 3.73 86.97
N LYS A 35 -16.63 3.43 87.17
CA LYS A 35 -16.04 2.11 86.92
C LYS A 35 -16.39 1.12 88.04
N LYS A 36 -16.51 1.63 89.28
CA LYS A 36 -17.07 0.87 90.41
C LYS A 36 -18.56 0.62 90.23
N GLN A 37 -19.31 1.60 89.75
CA GLN A 37 -20.76 1.47 89.46
C GLN A 37 -21.08 0.35 88.45
N ALA A 38 -20.16 0.03 87.53
CA ALA A 38 -20.33 -1.06 86.57
C ALA A 38 -20.30 -2.48 87.21
N CYS A 39 -19.72 -2.60 88.41
CA CYS A 39 -19.64 -3.82 89.21
C CYS A 39 -20.52 -3.76 90.49
N GLU A 40 -21.14 -2.62 90.80
CA GLU A 40 -21.98 -2.40 91.98
C GLU A 40 -23.49 -2.63 91.73
N LEU A 41 -23.94 -2.79 90.48
CA LEU A 41 -25.36 -2.98 90.14
C LEU A 41 -25.79 -4.46 90.20
N PRO A 42 -26.93 -4.81 90.84
CA PRO A 42 -27.50 -6.16 90.86
C PRO A 42 -28.31 -6.42 89.57
N THR A 43 -27.76 -6.04 88.42
CA THR A 43 -28.30 -6.49 87.13
C THR A 43 -27.72 -7.86 86.84
N PRO A 44 -28.54 -8.85 86.42
CA PRO A 44 -27.98 -10.12 85.94
C PRO A 44 -26.96 -9.76 84.88
N GLN A 45 -25.73 -10.28 85.02
CA GLN A 45 -24.64 -10.10 84.05
C GLN A 45 -25.27 -10.11 82.67
N ASN A 46 -25.31 -8.94 82.02
CA ASN A 46 -25.95 -8.82 80.73
C ASN A 46 -25.22 -9.84 79.85
N GLU A 47 -25.92 -10.78 79.22
CA GLU A 47 -25.33 -11.95 78.54
C GLU A 47 -24.32 -11.55 77.45
N TYR A 48 -24.37 -10.27 77.05
CA TYR A 48 -23.51 -9.59 76.08
C TYR A 48 -22.36 -8.78 76.69
N SER A 49 -22.14 -8.85 78.01
CA SER A 49 -21.04 -8.16 78.69
C SER A 49 -19.72 -8.91 78.49
N HIS A 50 -18.64 -8.17 78.26
CA HIS A 50 -17.32 -8.72 77.91
C HIS A 50 -16.29 -8.57 79.04
N TYR A 51 -16.76 -8.47 80.28
CA TYR A 51 -15.94 -8.31 81.47
C TYR A 51 -16.47 -9.12 82.65
N VAL A 52 -15.56 -9.42 83.58
CA VAL A 52 -15.85 -9.99 84.90
C VAL A 52 -15.31 -9.06 85.97
N CYS A 53 -16.03 -8.93 87.08
CA CYS A 53 -15.59 -8.11 88.22
C CYS A 53 -14.76 -8.98 89.17
N ASP A 54 -13.64 -8.46 89.68
CA ASP A 54 -12.88 -9.13 90.74
C ASP A 54 -13.46 -8.84 92.14
N ASP A 55 -12.91 -9.48 93.17
CA ASP A 55 -13.35 -9.35 94.57
C ASP A 55 -13.21 -7.92 95.14
N ASN A 56 -12.44 -7.06 94.46
CA ASN A 56 -12.26 -5.65 94.83
C ASN A 56 -13.20 -4.71 94.05
N GLY A 57 -14.05 -5.26 93.17
CA GLY A 57 -14.96 -4.49 92.31
C GLY A 57 -14.30 -3.89 91.07
N ASP A 58 -13.11 -4.36 90.68
CA ASP A 58 -12.43 -3.91 89.47
C ASP A 58 -12.88 -4.72 88.24
N VAL A 59 -13.07 -4.01 87.12
CA VAL A 59 -13.45 -4.59 85.83
C VAL A 59 -12.25 -5.29 85.18
N LYS A 60 -12.37 -6.60 84.93
CA LYS A 60 -11.38 -7.42 84.21
C LYS A 60 -11.95 -7.94 82.90
N CYS A 61 -11.30 -7.61 81.79
CA CYS A 61 -11.79 -7.98 80.45
C CYS A 61 -11.66 -9.48 80.16
N LEU A 62 -12.64 -10.00 79.42
CA LEU A 62 -12.56 -11.33 78.82
C LEU A 62 -11.48 -11.37 77.73
N PRO A 63 -10.92 -12.55 77.41
CA PRO A 63 -9.92 -12.68 76.36
C PRO A 63 -10.40 -12.08 75.04
N GLY A 64 -9.57 -11.21 74.45
CA GLY A 64 -9.89 -10.54 73.19
C GLY A 64 -10.66 -9.22 73.32
N TRP A 65 -10.88 -8.71 74.54
CA TRP A 65 -11.50 -7.41 74.80
C TRP A 65 -10.58 -6.50 75.62
N THR A 66 -10.70 -5.19 75.40
CA THR A 66 -9.90 -4.14 76.03
C THR A 66 -10.74 -2.86 76.19
N GLY A 67 -10.14 -1.81 76.75
CA GLY A 67 -10.84 -0.58 77.13
C GLY A 67 -11.30 -0.61 78.59
N ASP A 68 -11.77 0.53 79.10
CA ASP A 68 -12.09 0.66 80.52
C ASP A 68 -13.33 -0.14 80.96
N LEU A 69 -14.24 -0.42 80.03
CA LEU A 69 -15.41 -1.27 80.23
C LEU A 69 -15.37 -2.54 79.36
N CYS A 70 -14.19 -2.87 78.80
CA CYS A 70 -14.00 -4.03 77.95
C CYS A 70 -14.92 -4.06 76.72
N ASP A 71 -15.29 -2.89 76.24
CA ASP A 71 -16.20 -2.64 75.12
C ASP A 71 -15.48 -2.54 73.77
N VAL A 72 -14.14 -2.48 73.78
CA VAL A 72 -13.32 -2.43 72.58
C VAL A 72 -12.74 -3.83 72.28
N PRO A 73 -13.07 -4.46 71.14
CA PRO A 73 -12.48 -5.73 70.78
C PRO A 73 -11.00 -5.55 70.38
N ILE A 74 -10.17 -6.53 70.73
CA ILE A 74 -8.78 -6.62 70.31
C ILE A 74 -8.75 -7.21 68.90
N CYS A 75 -8.35 -6.38 67.93
CA CYS A 75 -8.29 -6.78 66.53
C CYS A 75 -7.22 -7.86 66.29
N LYS A 76 -7.30 -8.53 65.14
CA LYS A 76 -6.29 -9.51 64.69
C LYS A 76 -4.88 -8.93 64.84
N LYS A 77 -3.94 -9.72 65.35
CA LYS A 77 -2.54 -9.30 65.47
C LYS A 77 -1.98 -8.94 64.08
N GLY A 78 -1.44 -7.73 63.95
CA GLY A 78 -0.92 -7.20 62.69
C GLY A 78 -1.92 -6.41 61.86
N CYS A 79 -3.18 -6.26 62.31
CA CYS A 79 -4.14 -5.36 61.70
C CYS A 79 -3.63 -3.91 61.76
N ASP A 80 -3.72 -3.19 60.63
CA ASP A 80 -3.23 -1.82 60.52
C ASP A 80 -3.98 -0.90 61.52
N PRO A 81 -3.27 -0.11 62.34
CA PRO A 81 -3.88 0.67 63.41
C PRO A 81 -4.66 1.89 62.89
N LEU A 82 -4.40 2.34 61.66
CA LEU A 82 -5.05 3.50 61.06
C LEU A 82 -6.14 3.10 60.07
N GLN A 83 -5.91 2.02 59.33
CA GLN A 83 -6.74 1.58 58.21
C GLN A 83 -7.60 0.35 58.52
N GLY A 84 -7.26 -0.38 59.58
CA GLY A 84 -8.04 -1.50 60.09
C GLY A 84 -8.97 -1.10 61.24
N TYR A 85 -10.06 -1.83 61.40
CA TYR A 85 -10.92 -1.81 62.58
C TYR A 85 -11.55 -3.18 62.80
N CYS A 86 -12.03 -3.47 64.00
CA CYS A 86 -12.69 -4.73 64.30
C CYS A 86 -13.98 -4.50 65.10
N LYS A 87 -15.00 -5.31 64.80
CA LYS A 87 -16.24 -5.37 65.58
C LYS A 87 -16.28 -6.58 66.51
N ARG A 88 -15.39 -7.54 66.29
CA ARG A 88 -15.24 -8.76 67.07
C ARG A 88 -13.75 -9.06 67.29
N PRO A 89 -13.39 -9.70 68.42
CA PRO A 89 -12.01 -10.08 68.68
C PRO A 89 -11.43 -10.93 67.55
N GLY A 90 -10.18 -10.69 67.18
CA GLY A 90 -9.48 -11.46 66.15
C GLY A 90 -9.90 -11.19 64.71
N GLU A 91 -10.87 -10.30 64.47
CA GLU A 91 -11.23 -9.82 63.12
C GLU A 91 -10.34 -8.63 62.73
N CYS A 92 -10.17 -8.39 61.42
CA CYS A 92 -9.59 -7.17 60.88
C CYS A 92 -10.39 -6.77 59.63
N ARG A 93 -11.14 -5.68 59.72
CA ARG A 93 -11.93 -5.10 58.62
C ARG A 93 -11.24 -3.83 58.13
N CYS A 94 -11.19 -3.67 56.82
CA CYS A 94 -10.49 -2.54 56.24
C CYS A 94 -11.43 -1.35 56.03
N LYS A 95 -10.90 -0.15 56.25
CA LYS A 95 -11.53 1.10 55.83
C LYS A 95 -11.55 1.18 54.30
N LEU A 96 -12.45 2.00 53.78
CA LEU A 96 -12.59 2.22 52.34
C LEU A 96 -11.25 2.66 51.74
N GLY A 97 -10.84 2.03 50.65
CA GLY A 97 -9.56 2.29 49.99
C GLY A 97 -8.40 1.41 50.46
N PHE A 98 -8.63 0.47 51.39
CA PHE A 98 -7.62 -0.49 51.85
C PHE A 98 -8.15 -1.92 51.80
N TYR A 99 -7.25 -2.88 51.57
CA TYR A 99 -7.56 -4.30 51.46
C TYR A 99 -6.42 -5.18 51.99
N GLY A 100 -6.64 -6.49 51.94
CA GLY A 100 -5.72 -7.51 52.47
C GLY A 100 -6.02 -7.90 53.91
N GLU A 101 -5.40 -8.97 54.39
CA GLU A 101 -5.72 -9.54 55.71
C GLU A 101 -5.44 -8.60 56.89
N ASN A 102 -4.52 -7.67 56.71
CA ASN A 102 -4.07 -6.72 57.72
C ASN A 102 -4.44 -5.27 57.37
N CYS A 103 -5.18 -5.05 56.28
CA CYS A 103 -5.59 -3.71 55.83
C CYS A 103 -4.43 -2.73 55.57
N ASN A 104 -3.27 -3.25 55.21
CA ASN A 104 -2.05 -2.49 54.94
C ASN A 104 -1.76 -2.32 53.44
N ARG A 105 -2.66 -2.78 52.55
CA ARG A 105 -2.55 -2.59 51.10
C ARG A 105 -3.58 -1.56 50.65
N CYS A 106 -3.16 -0.55 49.92
CA CYS A 106 -4.06 0.44 49.33
C CYS A 106 -4.78 -0.13 48.10
N ILE A 107 -6.01 0.29 47.87
CA ILE A 107 -6.74 0.01 46.63
C ILE A 107 -6.35 1.11 45.65
N PRO A 108 -5.74 0.78 44.49
CA PRO A 108 -5.40 1.76 43.48
C PRO A 108 -6.68 2.35 42.85
N LEU A 109 -6.53 3.48 42.17
CA LEU A 109 -7.64 4.10 41.45
C LEU A 109 -8.31 3.08 40.51
N PRO A 110 -9.64 2.90 40.55
CA PRO A 110 -10.32 1.96 39.66
C PRO A 110 -10.00 2.23 38.20
N GLY A 111 -9.57 1.21 37.46
CA GLY A 111 -9.11 1.35 36.07
C GLY A 111 -7.60 1.50 35.89
N CYS A 112 -6.83 1.58 36.98
CA CYS A 112 -5.37 1.54 36.95
C CYS A 112 -4.86 0.24 36.31
N GLN A 113 -4.20 0.33 35.16
CA GLN A 113 -3.72 -0.85 34.42
C GLN A 113 -2.27 -1.19 34.76
N HIS A 114 -1.36 -0.24 34.51
CA HIS A 114 0.09 -0.42 34.69
C HIS A 114 0.61 0.49 35.80
N GLY A 115 0.02 0.39 36.98
CA GLY A 115 0.39 1.21 38.12
C GLY A 115 0.06 0.56 39.46
N GLY A 116 0.56 1.19 40.52
CA GLY A 116 0.27 0.83 41.90
C GLY A 116 -0.20 2.04 42.70
N CYS A 117 -0.24 1.89 44.02
CA CYS A 117 -0.59 2.98 44.93
C CYS A 117 0.36 3.01 46.13
N GLN A 118 0.57 4.19 46.67
CA GLN A 118 1.15 4.48 47.98
C GLN A 118 0.06 4.96 48.94
N VAL A 119 -0.89 5.75 48.44
CA VAL A 119 -2.12 6.20 49.11
C VAL A 119 -3.34 5.61 48.41
N SER A 120 -4.43 5.37 49.13
CA SER A 120 -5.66 4.84 48.53
C SER A 120 -6.20 5.75 47.42
N PHE A 121 -6.74 5.14 46.37
CA PHE A 121 -7.35 5.79 45.20
C PHE A 121 -6.41 6.65 44.34
N GLU A 122 -5.11 6.39 44.37
CA GLU A 122 -4.18 6.91 43.36
C GLU A 122 -3.71 5.80 42.42
N CYS A 123 -3.10 6.19 41.30
CA CYS A 123 -2.46 5.29 40.36
C CYS A 123 -1.09 5.88 39.99
N VAL A 124 -0.04 5.38 40.64
CA VAL A 124 1.35 5.73 40.35
C VAL A 124 1.85 4.79 39.25
N CYS A 125 2.15 5.36 38.09
CA CYS A 125 2.52 4.58 36.91
C CYS A 125 3.86 3.88 37.07
N HIS A 126 3.91 2.65 36.55
CA HIS A 126 5.17 1.96 36.34
C HIS A 126 5.99 2.67 35.25
N LYS A 127 7.31 2.45 35.26
CA LYS A 127 8.23 3.08 34.30
C LYS A 127 7.77 2.80 32.87
N GLY A 128 7.60 3.87 32.08
CA GLY A 128 7.21 3.80 30.68
C GLY A 128 5.69 3.92 30.44
N TRP A 129 4.90 4.17 31.49
CA TRP A 129 3.47 4.45 31.38
C TRP A 129 3.13 5.83 31.93
N ASP A 130 2.10 6.43 31.37
CA ASP A 130 1.60 7.77 31.67
C ASP A 130 0.06 7.77 31.66
N GLY A 131 -0.51 8.92 32.00
CA GLY A 131 -1.94 9.14 32.12
C GLY A 131 -2.49 8.74 33.49
N ILE A 132 -3.71 9.20 33.79
CA ILE A 132 -4.35 9.02 35.11
C ILE A 132 -4.60 7.56 35.50
N PHE A 133 -4.74 6.68 34.51
CA PHE A 133 -4.94 5.24 34.69
C PHE A 133 -3.73 4.40 34.28
N CYS A 134 -2.60 5.04 33.95
CA CYS A 134 -1.39 4.38 33.46
C CYS A 134 -1.67 3.46 32.26
N SER A 135 -2.51 3.94 31.36
CA SER A 135 -2.93 3.25 30.13
C SER A 135 -2.23 3.80 28.89
N GLU A 136 -1.54 4.94 29.00
CA GLU A 136 -0.84 5.56 27.88
C GLU A 136 0.65 5.18 27.92
N PRO A 137 1.20 4.53 26.89
CA PRO A 137 2.62 4.20 26.86
C PRO A 137 3.46 5.43 26.53
N ILE A 138 4.58 5.58 27.22
CA ILE A 138 5.59 6.61 26.92
C ILE A 138 6.44 6.10 25.75
N CYS A 139 6.34 6.80 24.62
CA CYS A 139 7.11 6.46 23.42
C CYS A 139 8.62 6.68 23.63
N ARG A 140 9.42 6.14 22.71
CA ARG A 140 10.87 6.41 22.71
C ARG A 140 11.15 7.92 22.67
N SER A 141 12.14 8.39 23.42
CA SER A 141 12.38 9.83 23.64
C SER A 141 12.75 10.62 22.38
N ASP A 142 13.31 9.95 21.37
CA ASP A 142 13.67 10.53 20.07
C ASP A 142 12.54 10.48 19.04
N CYS A 143 11.41 9.84 19.37
CA CYS A 143 10.23 9.70 18.52
C CYS A 143 9.58 11.07 18.28
N HIS A 144 9.23 11.36 17.03
CA HIS A 144 8.65 12.66 16.72
C HIS A 144 7.25 12.83 17.36
N PRO A 145 6.97 13.92 18.12
CA PRO A 145 5.77 14.02 18.95
C PRO A 145 4.42 13.91 18.21
N SER A 146 4.32 14.48 17.00
CA SER A 146 3.07 14.47 16.22
C SER A 146 3.06 13.47 15.06
N ARG A 147 4.20 12.88 14.73
CA ARG A 147 4.39 12.02 13.55
C ARG A 147 4.64 10.57 13.94
N GLY A 148 5.07 10.33 15.17
CA GLY A 148 5.16 9.01 15.77
C GLY A 148 4.01 8.72 16.72
N TYR A 149 3.85 7.45 17.08
CA TYR A 149 3.01 6.95 18.16
C TYR A 149 3.60 5.62 18.66
N CYS A 150 3.10 5.10 19.77
CA CYS A 150 3.54 3.83 20.31
C CYS A 150 2.37 3.09 20.95
N GLU A 151 2.39 1.76 20.84
CA GLU A 151 1.43 0.88 21.52
C GLU A 151 2.08 0.24 22.75
N ALA A 152 3.41 0.16 22.78
CA ALA A 152 4.20 -0.28 23.93
C ALA A 152 5.23 0.77 24.36
N PRO A 153 5.62 0.81 25.65
CA PRO A 153 6.66 1.71 26.14
C PRO A 153 7.97 1.57 25.39
N GLY A 154 8.58 2.69 25.00
CA GLY A 154 9.87 2.71 24.28
C GLY A 154 9.81 2.31 22.80
N GLU A 155 8.63 2.01 22.26
CA GLU A 155 8.41 1.84 20.83
C GLU A 155 8.27 3.21 20.14
N CYS A 156 8.50 3.25 18.82
CA CYS A 156 8.15 4.38 17.97
C CYS A 156 7.68 3.85 16.61
N ARG A 157 6.39 4.02 16.33
CA ARG A 157 5.75 3.73 15.04
C ARG A 157 5.42 5.02 14.33
N CYS A 158 5.62 5.05 13.02
CA CYS A 158 5.38 6.26 12.24
C CYS A 158 3.95 6.30 11.71
N ARG A 159 3.35 7.49 11.77
CA ARG A 159 2.09 7.78 11.08
C ARG A 159 2.33 7.79 9.58
N LEU A 160 1.27 7.53 8.82
CA LEU A 160 1.29 7.48 7.36
C LEU A 160 2.00 8.72 6.76
N GLY A 161 2.94 8.48 5.86
CA GLY A 161 3.75 9.53 5.24
C GLY A 161 5.09 9.81 5.92
N TRP A 162 5.37 9.22 7.07
CA TRP A 162 6.64 9.35 7.78
C TRP A 162 7.35 8.00 7.91
N ALA A 163 8.67 8.05 7.95
CA ALA A 163 9.55 6.91 7.93
C ALA A 163 10.78 7.12 8.83
N GLY A 164 11.61 6.09 8.87
CA GLY A 164 12.83 6.06 9.66
C GLY A 164 12.57 5.75 11.14
N PRO A 165 13.64 5.52 11.92
CA PRO A 165 13.51 5.12 13.31
C PRO A 165 12.83 6.19 14.18
N THR A 166 12.93 7.46 13.79
CA THR A 166 12.41 8.60 14.58
C THR A 166 11.18 9.27 13.99
N CYS A 167 10.66 8.77 12.86
CA CYS A 167 9.52 9.34 12.15
C CYS A 167 9.71 10.81 11.72
N ARG A 168 10.97 11.18 11.44
CA ARG A 168 11.35 12.51 10.91
C ARG A 168 11.52 12.49 9.40
N ASP A 169 11.88 11.34 8.84
CA ASP A 169 12.10 11.19 7.42
C ASP A 169 10.75 11.06 6.72
N CYS A 170 10.64 11.60 5.51
CA CYS A 170 9.45 11.40 4.72
C CYS A 170 9.41 9.96 4.18
N GLN A 171 8.22 9.37 4.19
CA GLN A 171 7.96 8.15 3.44
C GLN A 171 7.70 8.54 1.99
N VAL A 172 8.54 8.05 1.08
CA VAL A 172 8.26 8.13 -0.36
C VAL A 172 6.97 7.40 -0.70
N LEU A 173 6.24 7.88 -1.71
CA LEU A 173 5.02 7.22 -2.18
C LEU A 173 5.30 5.72 -2.44
N PRO A 174 4.52 4.78 -1.86
CA PRO A 174 4.74 3.35 -2.07
C PRO A 174 4.80 2.99 -3.56
N GLY A 175 5.80 2.21 -3.97
CA GLY A 175 6.04 1.86 -5.37
C GLY A 175 6.89 2.87 -6.16
N CYS A 176 7.31 3.99 -5.54
CA CYS A 176 8.30 4.90 -6.11
C CYS A 176 9.62 4.17 -6.37
N MET A 177 10.02 4.04 -7.64
CA MET A 177 11.23 3.30 -8.02
C MET A 177 12.47 4.18 -8.06
N HIS A 178 12.39 5.31 -8.77
CA HIS A 178 13.51 6.21 -9.01
C HIS A 178 13.16 7.65 -8.62
N GLY A 179 12.77 7.83 -7.36
CA GLY A 179 12.36 9.14 -6.85
C GLY A 179 12.73 9.35 -5.38
N THR A 180 12.53 10.58 -4.94
CA THR A 180 12.82 11.06 -3.57
C THR A 180 11.61 11.81 -3.03
N CYS A 181 11.58 12.12 -1.74
CA CYS A 181 10.54 12.93 -1.14
C CYS A 181 11.12 14.13 -0.38
N THR A 182 10.35 15.21 -0.36
CA THR A 182 10.50 16.39 0.49
C THR A 182 9.24 16.61 1.35
N LYS A 183 8.08 16.21 0.82
CA LYS A 183 6.80 16.09 1.53
C LYS A 183 6.41 14.62 1.69
N PRO A 184 5.63 14.27 2.73
CA PRO A 184 5.15 12.91 2.91
C PRO A 184 4.34 12.42 1.70
N LEU A 185 4.54 11.17 1.31
CA LEU A 185 3.81 10.47 0.24
C LEU A 185 3.95 11.11 -1.15
N GLU A 186 5.07 11.78 -1.44
CA GLU A 186 5.39 12.20 -2.79
C GLU A 186 6.50 11.34 -3.40
N CYS A 187 6.57 11.32 -4.73
CA CYS A 187 7.64 10.69 -5.50
C CYS A 187 8.19 11.70 -6.50
N LYS A 188 9.17 12.50 -6.07
CA LYS A 188 9.89 13.44 -6.92
C LYS A 188 10.94 12.68 -7.71
N CYS A 189 10.73 12.56 -9.02
CA CYS A 189 11.61 11.77 -9.89
C CYS A 189 13.03 12.28 -9.93
N LEU A 190 13.96 11.32 -9.93
CA LEU A 190 15.35 11.58 -10.26
C LEU A 190 15.47 11.98 -11.74
N PRO A 191 16.54 12.71 -12.13
CA PRO A 191 16.78 13.08 -13.51
C PRO A 191 16.73 11.86 -14.44
N GLY A 192 15.98 11.98 -15.54
CA GLY A 192 15.82 10.91 -16.52
C GLY A 192 14.66 9.95 -16.25
N TRP A 193 13.85 10.17 -15.22
CA TRP A 193 12.64 9.39 -14.94
C TRP A 193 11.39 10.27 -14.91
N THR A 194 10.26 9.69 -15.26
CA THR A 194 8.94 10.32 -15.29
C THR A 194 7.85 9.33 -14.89
N GLY A 195 6.61 9.82 -14.80
CA GLY A 195 5.47 9.09 -14.27
C GLY A 195 5.27 9.31 -12.77
N ILE A 196 4.08 8.96 -12.27
CA ILE A 196 3.69 9.20 -10.87
C ILE A 196 4.53 8.41 -9.85
N LEU A 197 5.12 7.29 -10.25
CA LEU A 197 6.02 6.46 -9.44
C LEU A 197 7.46 6.47 -9.96
N CYS A 198 7.79 7.38 -10.89
CA CYS A 198 9.10 7.48 -11.53
C CYS A 198 9.55 6.15 -12.13
N GLN A 199 8.60 5.42 -12.71
CA GLN A 199 8.77 4.10 -13.30
C GLN A 199 9.12 4.15 -14.80
N THR A 200 8.86 5.28 -15.46
CA THR A 200 9.06 5.43 -16.90
C THR A 200 10.36 6.18 -17.18
N PRO A 201 11.33 5.61 -17.91
CA PRO A 201 12.54 6.33 -18.29
C PRO A 201 12.23 7.39 -19.37
N ILE A 202 12.92 8.51 -19.29
CA ILE A 202 12.90 9.56 -20.31
C ILE A 202 13.94 9.20 -21.37
N CYS A 203 13.48 8.98 -22.61
CA CYS A 203 14.36 8.64 -23.72
C CYS A 203 15.24 9.83 -24.14
N ALA A 204 16.24 9.59 -25.00
CA ALA A 204 17.04 10.67 -25.58
C ALA A 204 16.15 11.76 -26.21
N ALA A 205 16.55 13.03 -26.13
CA ALA A 205 15.72 14.18 -26.50
C ALA A 205 15.14 14.11 -27.92
N ASN A 206 15.91 13.61 -28.89
CA ASN A 206 15.50 13.48 -30.30
C ASN A 206 14.98 12.08 -30.67
N CYS A 207 14.71 11.21 -29.68
CA CYS A 207 14.17 9.88 -29.96
C CYS A 207 12.73 10.00 -30.49
N SER A 208 12.45 9.34 -31.62
CA SER A 208 11.10 9.30 -32.20
C SER A 208 10.08 8.81 -31.16
N ARG A 209 9.01 9.58 -30.94
CA ARG A 209 7.91 9.16 -30.04
C ARG A 209 7.08 8.02 -30.62
N GLU A 210 7.02 7.91 -31.94
CA GLU A 210 6.23 6.90 -32.63
C GLU A 210 7.03 5.63 -32.91
N HIS A 211 8.33 5.78 -33.20
CA HIS A 211 9.18 4.70 -33.72
C HIS A 211 10.35 4.35 -32.80
N GLY A 212 10.53 5.09 -31.71
CA GLY A 212 11.52 4.83 -30.67
C GLY A 212 10.90 4.38 -29.35
N TYR A 213 11.72 3.75 -28.51
CA TYR A 213 11.44 3.49 -27.10
C TYR A 213 12.76 3.40 -26.32
N CYS A 214 12.69 3.44 -24.98
CA CYS A 214 13.88 3.30 -24.14
C CYS A 214 13.60 2.41 -22.94
N ARG A 215 14.61 1.66 -22.49
CA ARG A 215 14.56 0.92 -21.23
C ARG A 215 15.38 1.60 -20.14
N ARG A 216 16.31 2.48 -20.54
CA ARG A 216 17.12 3.30 -19.64
C ARG A 216 17.01 4.77 -20.04
N PRO A 217 17.16 5.70 -19.07
CA PRO A 217 17.18 7.12 -19.38
C PRO A 217 18.26 7.47 -20.41
N GLY A 218 17.92 8.33 -21.38
CA GLY A 218 18.85 8.77 -22.41
C GLY A 218 19.18 7.75 -23.51
N GLU A 219 18.61 6.54 -23.46
CA GLU A 219 18.69 5.57 -24.55
C GLU A 219 17.64 5.89 -25.64
N CYS A 220 17.88 5.47 -26.88
CA CYS A 220 16.85 5.38 -27.92
C CYS A 220 17.01 4.05 -28.66
N ARG A 221 15.97 3.23 -28.63
CA ARG A 221 15.89 1.94 -29.33
C ARG A 221 14.79 2.02 -30.36
N CYS A 222 15.09 1.59 -31.58
CA CYS A 222 14.13 1.66 -32.67
C CYS A 222 13.17 0.47 -32.63
N LYS A 223 11.91 0.74 -32.95
CA LYS A 223 10.94 -0.30 -33.31
C LYS A 223 11.38 -0.97 -34.61
N VAL A 224 10.94 -2.22 -34.80
CA VAL A 224 11.27 -3.00 -36.00
C VAL A 224 10.90 -2.21 -37.25
N GLY A 225 11.81 -2.19 -38.23
CA GLY A 225 11.64 -1.44 -39.47
C GLY A 225 12.12 0.01 -39.44
N TRP A 226 12.62 0.49 -38.29
CA TRP A 226 13.21 1.82 -38.16
C TRP A 226 14.67 1.73 -37.71
N MET A 227 15.46 2.72 -38.12
CA MET A 227 16.90 2.79 -37.88
C MET A 227 17.39 4.23 -37.69
N GLY A 228 18.68 4.37 -37.36
CA GLY A 228 19.33 5.63 -37.02
C GLY A 228 19.28 5.97 -35.53
N GLN A 229 20.07 6.95 -35.09
CA GLN A 229 20.18 7.33 -33.67
C GLN A 229 18.86 7.87 -33.09
N GLU A 230 18.00 8.44 -33.94
CA GLU A 230 16.72 9.04 -33.58
C GLU A 230 15.52 8.14 -33.93
N CYS A 231 15.75 7.02 -34.61
CA CYS A 231 14.71 6.10 -35.10
C CYS A 231 13.70 6.73 -36.07
N ASN A 232 14.10 7.79 -36.79
CA ASN A 232 13.28 8.47 -37.78
C ASN A 232 13.51 7.98 -39.22
N LYS A 233 14.49 7.11 -39.46
CA LYS A 233 14.77 6.56 -40.79
C LYS A 233 14.14 5.18 -40.89
N CYS A 234 13.41 4.92 -41.97
CA CYS A 234 12.94 3.57 -42.25
C CYS A 234 14.12 2.67 -42.62
N HIS A 235 13.96 1.38 -42.35
CA HIS A 235 14.87 0.37 -42.84
C HIS A 235 14.42 -0.03 -44.24
N PRO A 236 15.25 0.13 -45.29
CA PRO A 236 14.89 -0.29 -46.64
C PRO A 236 14.80 -1.81 -46.73
N TYR A 237 14.14 -2.31 -47.79
CA TYR A 237 14.09 -3.74 -48.06
C TYR A 237 15.50 -4.34 -48.14
N PRO A 238 15.78 -5.51 -47.53
CA PRO A 238 17.10 -6.13 -47.59
C PRO A 238 17.55 -6.36 -49.04
N GLY A 239 18.72 -5.85 -49.40
CA GLY A 239 19.24 -5.93 -50.78
C GLY A 239 18.88 -4.75 -51.68
N CYS A 240 18.14 -3.75 -51.17
CA CYS A 240 17.89 -2.50 -51.89
C CYS A 240 19.22 -1.75 -52.17
N VAL A 241 19.63 -1.67 -53.43
CA VAL A 241 20.94 -1.10 -53.81
C VAL A 241 20.82 0.39 -54.12
N ASN A 242 19.96 0.74 -55.07
CA ASN A 242 19.79 2.13 -55.55
C ASN A 242 18.38 2.67 -55.29
N GLY A 243 17.84 2.39 -54.12
CA GLY A 243 16.54 2.90 -53.69
C GLY A 243 16.56 3.54 -52.30
N ASP A 244 15.44 4.12 -51.92
CA ASP A 244 15.17 4.61 -50.56
C ASP A 244 13.78 4.17 -50.12
N CYS A 245 13.47 4.27 -48.84
CA CYS A 245 12.19 3.88 -48.28
C CYS A 245 11.40 5.11 -47.81
N ARG A 246 10.06 5.03 -47.85
CA ARG A 246 9.18 5.98 -47.14
C ARG A 246 8.53 5.30 -45.94
N ARG A 247 8.21 4.02 -46.10
CA ARG A 247 7.79 3.11 -45.03
C ARG A 247 8.82 1.99 -44.88
N PRO A 248 8.90 1.36 -43.69
CA PRO A 248 9.78 0.22 -43.50
C PRO A 248 9.60 -0.86 -44.57
N TRP A 249 10.71 -1.42 -45.02
CA TRP A 249 10.78 -2.54 -45.97
C TRP A 249 10.35 -2.21 -47.40
N GLU A 250 10.29 -0.93 -47.75
CA GLU A 250 10.16 -0.50 -49.15
C GLU A 250 11.54 -0.36 -49.81
N CYS A 251 11.57 -0.44 -51.14
CA CYS A 251 12.71 -0.06 -51.96
C CYS A 251 12.19 0.75 -53.16
N ASN A 252 12.11 2.08 -52.98
CA ASN A 252 11.69 3.00 -54.03
C ASN A 252 12.92 3.40 -54.84
N CYS A 253 13.01 2.92 -56.08
CA CYS A 253 14.18 3.13 -56.93
C CYS A 253 14.41 4.60 -57.23
N LYS A 254 15.68 5.00 -57.18
CA LYS A 254 16.13 6.29 -57.70
C LYS A 254 15.95 6.31 -59.22
N PRO A 255 15.80 7.49 -59.84
CA PRO A 255 15.73 7.62 -61.29
C PRO A 255 16.90 6.90 -61.98
N GLY A 256 16.59 6.16 -63.06
CA GLY A 256 17.57 5.36 -63.81
C GLY A 256 17.77 3.94 -63.28
N TRP A 257 17.14 3.55 -62.17
CA TRP A 257 17.20 2.20 -61.62
C TRP A 257 15.82 1.54 -61.60
N GLY A 258 15.82 0.22 -61.76
CA GLY A 258 14.63 -0.62 -61.75
C GLY A 258 14.88 -1.97 -61.10
N GLY A 259 13.83 -2.79 -61.08
CA GLY A 259 13.79 -4.07 -60.38
C GLY A 259 13.27 -3.91 -58.95
N MET A 260 12.90 -5.03 -58.31
CA MET A 260 12.38 -5.01 -56.93
C MET A 260 13.41 -4.54 -55.91
N LEU A 261 14.71 -4.67 -56.22
CA LEU A 261 15.83 -4.29 -55.36
C LEU A 261 16.60 -3.06 -55.90
N CYS A 262 16.12 -2.44 -56.98
CA CYS A 262 16.80 -1.31 -57.63
C CYS A 262 18.26 -1.62 -58.00
N ASP A 263 18.48 -2.85 -58.45
CA ASP A 263 19.77 -3.42 -58.85
C ASP A 263 19.94 -3.49 -60.36
N GLU A 264 18.88 -3.19 -61.13
CA GLU A 264 18.93 -3.10 -62.59
C GLU A 264 19.06 -1.64 -63.05
N GLU A 265 20.05 -1.36 -63.90
CA GLU A 265 20.21 -0.05 -64.53
C GLU A 265 19.30 0.05 -65.77
N LEU A 266 18.50 1.12 -65.85
CA LEU A 266 17.51 1.35 -66.91
C LEU A 266 18.10 2.19 -68.06
N ASN A 267 19.17 1.70 -68.68
CA ASN A 267 19.94 2.44 -69.71
C ASN A 267 19.80 1.88 -71.14
N TYR A 268 18.88 0.93 -71.38
CA TYR A 268 18.74 0.28 -72.68
C TYR A 268 18.56 1.28 -73.85
N CYS A 269 17.68 2.27 -73.69
CA CYS A 269 17.42 3.27 -74.73
C CYS A 269 18.60 4.24 -74.94
N GLU A 270 19.43 4.46 -73.92
CA GLU A 270 20.64 5.27 -74.05
C GLU A 270 21.72 4.53 -74.84
N GLN A 271 21.80 3.21 -74.65
CA GLN A 271 22.69 2.33 -75.40
C GLN A 271 22.17 2.01 -76.81
N ASN A 272 20.85 2.07 -77.02
CA ASN A 272 20.18 1.72 -78.28
C ASN A 272 19.18 2.81 -78.70
N PRO A 273 19.65 3.98 -79.18
CA PRO A 273 18.78 5.12 -79.46
C PRO A 273 17.81 4.89 -80.64
N ASP A 274 18.18 4.07 -81.61
CA ASP A 274 17.41 3.85 -82.85
C ASP A 274 16.40 2.68 -82.76
N THR A 275 16.15 2.15 -81.56
CA THR A 275 15.24 0.99 -81.38
C THR A 275 13.80 1.29 -81.77
N CYS A 276 13.31 2.51 -81.49
CA CYS A 276 11.95 2.91 -81.83
C CYS A 276 11.93 3.66 -83.16
N GLN A 277 11.21 3.12 -84.13
CA GLN A 277 11.09 3.68 -85.48
C GLN A 277 10.01 4.78 -85.54
N ASN A 278 9.95 5.48 -86.68
CA ASN A 278 8.88 6.43 -87.01
C ASN A 278 8.63 7.52 -85.95
N GLY A 279 9.68 7.96 -85.27
CA GLY A 279 9.59 9.00 -84.23
C GLY A 279 9.02 8.53 -82.89
N GLY A 280 8.99 7.22 -82.62
CA GLY A 280 8.59 6.66 -81.33
C GLY A 280 9.57 7.03 -80.20
N LYS A 281 9.05 7.33 -79.01
CA LYS A 281 9.88 7.63 -77.84
C LYS A 281 10.26 6.34 -77.11
N CYS A 282 11.56 6.08 -76.98
CA CYS A 282 12.06 4.92 -76.25
C CYS A 282 12.02 5.17 -74.73
N LYS A 283 11.49 4.20 -73.97
CA LYS A 283 11.57 4.14 -72.51
C LYS A 283 12.23 2.83 -72.07
N SER A 284 13.33 2.93 -71.34
CA SER A 284 13.97 1.76 -70.71
C SER A 284 13.04 1.20 -69.64
N VAL A 285 12.89 -0.12 -69.59
CA VAL A 285 12.16 -0.86 -68.55
C VAL A 285 13.03 -2.01 -68.05
N ILE A 286 12.59 -2.67 -66.98
CA ILE A 286 13.32 -3.81 -66.39
C ILE A 286 13.45 -4.96 -67.39
N LYS A 287 14.40 -5.86 -67.14
CA LYS A 287 14.65 -6.99 -68.05
C LYS A 287 13.43 -7.89 -68.20
N ASP A 288 12.72 -8.15 -67.10
CA ASP A 288 11.50 -8.98 -67.07
C ASP A 288 10.36 -8.40 -67.93
N ASP A 289 10.31 -7.07 -68.09
CA ASP A 289 9.35 -6.35 -68.94
C ASP A 289 9.84 -6.17 -70.40
N GLY A 290 10.99 -6.76 -70.76
CA GLY A 290 11.51 -6.76 -72.12
C GLY A 290 12.49 -5.64 -72.46
N HIS A 291 13.20 -5.08 -71.46
CA HIS A 291 14.28 -4.07 -71.54
C HIS A 291 13.88 -2.66 -72.01
N TYR A 292 12.90 -2.54 -72.91
CA TYR A 292 12.40 -1.25 -73.40
C TYR A 292 10.95 -1.33 -73.85
N ARG A 293 10.32 -0.16 -73.93
CA ARG A 293 9.01 0.05 -74.54
C ARG A 293 9.03 1.30 -75.39
N CYS A 294 8.50 1.21 -76.61
CA CYS A 294 8.32 2.36 -77.49
C CYS A 294 6.94 2.99 -77.28
N GLU A 295 6.90 4.30 -77.09
CA GLU A 295 5.68 5.09 -77.14
C GLU A 295 5.49 5.62 -78.56
N CYS A 296 4.61 4.96 -79.32
CA CYS A 296 4.41 5.26 -80.73
C CYS A 296 3.54 6.50 -80.95
N PRO A 297 3.86 7.35 -81.95
CA PRO A 297 2.99 8.44 -82.36
C PRO A 297 1.65 7.92 -82.89
N SER A 298 0.62 8.78 -82.86
CA SER A 298 -0.74 8.43 -83.25
C SER A 298 -0.81 7.71 -84.60
N GLY A 299 -1.37 6.50 -84.60
CA GLY A 299 -1.57 5.68 -85.81
C GLY A 299 -0.48 4.64 -86.07
N TYR A 300 0.71 4.79 -85.50
CA TYR A 300 1.77 3.79 -85.57
C TYR A 300 1.57 2.69 -84.51
N LYS A 301 1.90 1.46 -84.85
CA LYS A 301 1.75 0.28 -83.97
C LYS A 301 2.99 -0.62 -84.05
N GLY A 302 3.02 -1.68 -83.24
CA GLY A 302 4.15 -2.60 -83.15
C GLY A 302 5.04 -2.30 -81.94
N ARG A 303 5.92 -3.24 -81.60
CA ARG A 303 6.81 -3.12 -80.42
C ARG A 303 7.82 -1.99 -80.60
N ASN A 304 8.20 -1.73 -81.85
CA ASN A 304 9.19 -0.77 -82.27
C ASN A 304 8.57 0.36 -83.12
N CYS A 305 7.24 0.50 -83.13
CA CYS A 305 6.50 1.46 -83.95
C CYS A 305 6.69 1.27 -85.46
N GLU A 306 6.98 0.05 -85.89
CA GLU A 306 7.27 -0.34 -87.28
C GLU A 306 6.02 -0.44 -88.16
N ILE A 307 4.84 -0.62 -87.56
CA ILE A 307 3.58 -0.77 -88.30
C ILE A 307 3.03 0.62 -88.63
N LEU A 308 2.98 0.94 -89.92
CA LEU A 308 2.45 2.20 -90.44
C LEU A 308 0.93 2.33 -90.20
N PRO A 309 0.42 3.55 -90.01
CA PRO A 309 -1.02 3.78 -89.98
C PRO A 309 -1.68 3.37 -91.30
N PRO A 310 -2.95 2.89 -91.27
CA PRO A 310 -3.69 2.51 -92.47
C PRO A 310 -3.73 3.60 -93.56
N SER A 311 -3.58 4.87 -93.14
CA SER A 311 -3.54 6.05 -94.00
C SER A 311 -2.33 6.13 -94.94
N MET A 312 -1.28 5.31 -94.74
CA MET A 312 -0.04 5.31 -95.53
C MET A 312 0.14 4.08 -96.43
N MET A 313 -0.83 3.15 -96.45
CA MET A 313 -0.83 2.04 -97.41
C MET A 313 -1.48 2.49 -98.73
N THR A 314 -0.68 2.90 -99.72
CA THR A 314 -1.18 3.15 -101.08
C THR A 314 -1.53 1.84 -101.77
N SER A 315 -2.77 1.76 -102.25
CA SER A 315 -3.45 0.60 -102.84
C SER A 315 -3.11 0.37 -104.32
N THR A 316 -3.01 -0.91 -104.72
CA THR A 316 -3.28 -1.36 -106.09
C THR A 316 -4.47 -2.32 -106.10
N THR A 317 -5.50 -1.87 -106.82
CA THR A 317 -6.78 -2.42 -107.31
C THR A 317 -6.76 -3.93 -107.61
N SER A 318 -7.79 -4.74 -107.31
CA SER A 318 -9.09 -4.72 -108.02
C SER A 318 -10.28 -5.34 -107.27
N SER A 319 -11.44 -4.72 -107.49
CA SER A 319 -12.85 -5.13 -107.30
C SER A 319 -13.15 -6.61 -107.58
N SER A 320 -14.17 -7.26 -107.00
CA SER A 320 -15.60 -6.86 -107.07
C SER A 320 -16.52 -7.70 -106.17
N THR A 321 -17.58 -7.05 -105.64
CA THR A 321 -18.97 -7.55 -105.35
C THR A 321 -19.14 -8.80 -104.45
N THR A 322 -20.07 -8.85 -103.48
CA THR A 322 -21.53 -8.64 -103.57
C THR A 322 -22.18 -8.58 -102.17
N GLU A 323 -23.25 -7.79 -102.07
CA GLU A 323 -24.47 -7.89 -101.21
C GLU A 323 -24.49 -7.68 -99.67
N GLN A 324 -25.36 -6.73 -99.28
CA GLN A 324 -26.10 -6.54 -98.00
C GLN A 324 -27.31 -7.53 -97.93
N PRO A 325 -28.04 -7.78 -96.80
CA PRO A 325 -28.52 -6.75 -95.84
C PRO A 325 -28.77 -7.17 -94.36
N SER A 326 -29.02 -6.12 -93.56
CA SER A 326 -29.89 -5.89 -92.38
C SER A 326 -30.51 -6.99 -91.48
N THR A 327 -30.50 -6.64 -90.18
CA THR A 327 -31.59 -6.69 -89.15
C THR A 327 -31.93 -7.94 -88.32
N THR A 328 -31.70 -7.79 -86.99
CA THR A 328 -32.58 -7.98 -85.80
C THR A 328 -33.05 -9.37 -85.29
N MET A 329 -33.10 -9.46 -83.95
CA MET A 329 -33.85 -10.37 -83.03
C MET A 329 -33.37 -11.83 -82.97
N MET A 330 -32.84 -12.32 -81.84
CA MET A 330 -33.43 -12.83 -80.58
C MET A 330 -33.45 -14.37 -80.50
N ALA A 331 -32.97 -14.85 -79.34
CA ALA A 331 -33.46 -15.99 -78.55
C ALA A 331 -33.05 -17.45 -78.87
N ASP A 332 -32.78 -18.12 -77.73
CA ASP A 332 -33.11 -19.50 -77.35
C ASP A 332 -32.20 -20.67 -77.80
N VAL A 333 -31.52 -21.35 -76.85
CA VAL A 333 -31.95 -22.52 -76.02
C VAL A 333 -31.31 -23.77 -76.63
N SER A 334 -30.73 -24.75 -75.94
CA SER A 334 -30.36 -25.02 -74.54
C SER A 334 -29.58 -26.34 -74.55
N SER A 335 -29.04 -26.69 -73.36
CA SER A 335 -28.87 -28.06 -72.85
C SER A 335 -27.56 -28.76 -73.26
N GLU A 336 -26.82 -29.48 -72.40
CA GLU A 336 -27.13 -30.15 -71.13
C GLU A 336 -25.88 -30.14 -70.20
N LEU A 337 -26.05 -29.86 -68.90
CA LEU A 337 -26.09 -30.82 -67.76
C LEU A 337 -24.66 -31.30 -67.38
N SER A 338 -24.20 -31.39 -66.13
CA SER A 338 -24.89 -31.70 -64.88
C SER A 338 -23.91 -31.51 -63.70
N THR A 339 -24.37 -30.79 -62.66
CA THR A 339 -24.45 -31.19 -61.22
C THR A 339 -23.17 -31.61 -60.45
N ILE A 340 -22.99 -31.46 -59.13
CA ILE A 340 -23.74 -31.13 -57.88
C ILE A 340 -22.66 -30.55 -56.92
N GLY A 341 -22.84 -29.67 -55.93
CA GLY A 341 -23.93 -28.98 -55.24
C GLY A 341 -23.25 -28.28 -54.04
N LEU A 342 -23.58 -27.04 -53.67
CA LEU A 342 -24.78 -26.63 -52.93
C LEU A 342 -24.78 -27.32 -51.54
N GLU A 343 -24.86 -26.63 -50.40
CA GLU A 343 -25.78 -25.55 -49.97
C GLU A 343 -25.26 -24.98 -48.63
N ASN A 344 -25.68 -23.85 -48.07
CA ASN A 344 -26.40 -22.63 -48.41
C ASN A 344 -26.20 -21.73 -47.16
N LEU A 345 -26.00 -20.41 -47.24
CA LEU A 345 -27.03 -19.37 -47.42
C LEU A 345 -28.14 -19.49 -46.35
N GLU A 346 -28.52 -18.46 -45.60
CA GLU A 346 -29.01 -17.14 -46.02
C GLU A 346 -28.87 -16.16 -44.82
N THR A 347 -28.27 -14.98 -44.94
CA THR A 347 -28.76 -13.68 -45.46
C THR A 347 -29.90 -12.99 -44.70
N TYR A 348 -29.59 -11.75 -44.28
CA TYR A 348 -30.43 -10.53 -44.32
C TYR A 348 -31.62 -10.43 -43.33
N ARG A 349 -31.99 -9.30 -42.71
CA ARG A 349 -31.66 -7.87 -42.85
C ARG A 349 -32.20 -7.08 -41.64
N ASN A 350 -31.46 -6.04 -41.26
CA ASN A 350 -31.87 -4.71 -40.77
C ASN A 350 -32.87 -4.46 -39.61
N SER A 351 -32.32 -3.69 -38.66
CA SER A 351 -32.71 -2.35 -38.20
C SER A 351 -33.77 -2.17 -37.10
N SER A 352 -33.26 -1.60 -35.99
CA SER A 352 -33.72 -0.37 -35.34
C SER A 352 -34.94 -0.39 -34.41
N SER A 353 -34.62 -0.09 -33.14
CA SER A 353 -35.25 0.87 -32.22
C SER A 353 -36.36 0.43 -31.27
N THR A 354 -36.24 1.00 -30.04
CA THR A 354 -37.19 1.13 -28.92
C THR A 354 -37.49 -0.17 -28.18
N GLY A 355 -37.50 -0.28 -26.85
CA GLY A 355 -37.41 0.65 -25.72
C GLY A 355 -38.05 -0.08 -24.52
N GLU A 356 -37.53 0.15 -23.29
CA GLU A 356 -38.17 -0.10 -21.98
C GLU A 356 -38.51 -1.59 -21.63
N ASP A 357 -38.53 -2.13 -20.41
CA ASP A 357 -38.21 -1.75 -19.03
C ASP A 357 -38.29 -3.08 -18.19
N TYR A 358 -38.01 -3.01 -16.88
CA TYR A 358 -38.30 -3.97 -15.79
C TYR A 358 -37.34 -5.18 -15.61
N LEU A 359 -36.52 -5.20 -14.52
CA LEU A 359 -36.75 -5.82 -13.18
C LEU A 359 -36.75 -7.37 -13.28
N THR A 360 -36.01 -8.18 -12.49
CA THR A 360 -35.63 -8.19 -11.06
C THR A 360 -34.50 -9.22 -10.83
N ASP A 361 -33.88 -9.10 -9.65
CA ASP A 361 -33.04 -10.05 -8.93
C ASP A 361 -33.55 -11.51 -8.87
N GLU A 362 -32.66 -12.50 -8.75
CA GLU A 362 -32.47 -13.34 -7.54
C GLU A 362 -31.65 -14.64 -7.79
N TYR A 363 -30.89 -15.01 -6.73
CA TYR A 363 -30.43 -16.36 -6.33
C TYR A 363 -29.36 -17.06 -7.19
N SER A 364 -28.38 -17.81 -6.66
CA SER A 364 -28.13 -18.34 -5.32
C SER A 364 -26.67 -18.76 -5.20
N SER A 365 -26.10 -18.55 -4.03
CA SER A 365 -25.01 -19.31 -3.42
C SER A 365 -25.36 -20.79 -3.23
N GLU A 366 -24.41 -21.69 -3.44
CA GLU A 366 -24.26 -22.92 -2.64
C GLU A 366 -22.75 -23.24 -2.46
N ASP A 367 -22.38 -23.38 -1.19
CA ASP A 367 -21.12 -23.91 -0.66
C ASP A 367 -21.00 -25.42 -0.93
N LEU A 368 -19.78 -25.94 -1.11
CA LEU A 368 -19.45 -27.28 -0.61
C LEU A 368 -17.99 -27.37 -0.13
N ASP A 369 -17.90 -27.98 1.04
CA ASP A 369 -16.82 -28.18 1.99
C ASP A 369 -15.63 -29.07 1.56
N ASN A 370 -14.52 -28.81 2.26
CA ASN A 370 -13.53 -29.72 2.87
C ASN A 370 -13.47 -31.21 2.45
N GLU A 371 -12.24 -31.66 2.18
CA GLU A 371 -11.63 -32.91 2.65
C GLU A 371 -10.10 -32.65 2.76
N ALA A 372 -9.53 -32.70 3.97
CA ALA A 372 -8.90 -33.85 4.64
C ALA A 372 -7.43 -34.06 4.24
#